data_AF-A0AB72VCQ6-F1
#
_entry.id   AF-A0AB72VCQ6-F1
#
_cell.length_a   1.000
_cell.length_b   1.000
_cell.length_c   1.000
_cell.angle_alpha   90.00
_cell.angle_beta   90.00
_cell.angle_gamma   90.00
#
_symmetry.space_group_name_H-M   'P 1'
#
loop_
_entity.id
_entity.type
_entity.pdbx_description
1 polymer ?
#
loop_
_entity_poly.entity_id
_entity_poly.type
_entity_poly.pdbx_seq_one_letter_code
_entity_poly.pdbx_strand_id
1 'polypeptide(L)' 'MPWSIFKLCGTSADAHFGLVALDPAYRVIDDHGEHIDVTSDIDAMAELFESREPDAGTKLRAYIDSATQV' A
#
# COMPACT_ATOMS: atom_id res chain seq x y z
N MET A 1 7.26 8.57 14.93
CA MET A 1 7.94 9.28 13.81
C MET A 1 8.10 10.80 14.05
N PRO A 2 9.11 11.25 14.82
CA PRO A 2 9.43 12.68 15.01
C PRO A 2 10.41 13.28 13.99
N TRP A 3 10.91 12.52 13.01
CA TRP A 3 12.02 12.93 12.13
C TRP A 3 11.63 13.70 10.85
N SER A 4 10.38 14.14 10.69
CA SER A 4 9.99 14.94 9.52
C SER A 4 10.50 16.37 9.67
N ILE A 5 11.25 16.89 8.68
CA ILE A 5 11.73 18.29 8.67
C ILE A 5 10.56 19.29 8.78
N PHE A 6 9.40 18.97 8.19
CA PHE A 6 8.19 19.77 8.31
C PHE A 6 7.72 19.87 9.77
N LYS A 7 7.74 18.76 10.52
CA LYS A 7 7.37 18.77 11.93
C LYS A 7 8.32 19.60 12.78
N LEU A 8 9.63 19.55 12.50
CA LEU A 8 10.62 20.40 13.16
C LEU A 8 10.39 21.90 12.89
N CYS A 9 9.85 22.22 11.72
CA CYS A 9 9.48 23.58 11.32
C CYS A 9 8.03 23.97 11.71
N GLY A 10 7.32 23.15 12.50
CA GLY A 10 5.94 23.45 12.93
C GLY A 10 4.90 23.42 11.80
N THR A 11 5.18 22.66 10.73
CA THR A 11 4.32 22.53 9.54
C THR A 11 4.17 21.06 9.13
N SER A 12 3.50 20.81 8.00
CA SER A 12 3.28 19.50 7.40
C SER A 12 3.63 19.53 5.91
N ALA A 13 3.82 18.35 5.31
CA ALA A 13 4.06 18.28 3.86
C ALA A 13 2.80 18.71 3.08
N ASP A 14 1.61 18.30 3.54
CA ASP A 14 0.31 18.67 2.98
C ASP A 14 0.01 20.18 3.03
N ALA A 15 0.58 20.95 3.97
CA ALA A 15 0.47 22.41 3.98
C ALA A 15 1.25 23.08 2.82
N HIS A 16 2.24 22.39 2.25
CA HIS A 16 3.11 22.92 1.20
C HIS A 16 2.93 22.24 -0.15
N PHE A 17 2.31 21.05 -0.19
CA PHE A 17 2.13 20.25 -1.40
C PHE A 17 0.70 19.73 -1.51
N GLY A 18 0.16 19.72 -2.73
CA GLY A 18 -1.08 19.03 -3.06
C GLY A 18 -0.86 17.52 -3.19
N LEU A 19 -0.62 16.84 -2.07
CA LEU A 19 -0.41 15.39 -2.06
C LEU A 19 -1.71 14.66 -2.36
N VAL A 20 -1.65 13.70 -3.27
CA VAL A 20 -2.78 12.82 -3.62
C VAL A 20 -2.36 11.37 -3.44
N ALA A 21 -3.27 10.55 -2.92
CA ALA A 21 -3.08 9.10 -2.90
C ALA A 21 -3.19 8.56 -4.33
N LEU A 22 -2.24 7.72 -4.71
CA LEU A 22 -2.31 7.01 -5.98
C LEU A 22 -3.21 5.79 -5.84
N ASP A 23 -4.12 5.65 -6.79
CA ASP A 23 -4.98 4.48 -6.91
C ASP A 23 -5.06 4.06 -8.40
N PRO A 24 -4.43 2.94 -8.80
CA PRO A 24 -3.63 2.05 -7.96
C PRO A 24 -2.33 2.73 -7.47
N ALA A 25 -1.77 2.22 -6.38
CA ALA A 25 -0.47 2.65 -5.88
C ALA A 25 0.65 2.32 -6.88
N TYR A 26 0.55 1.14 -7.51
CA TYR A 26 1.36 0.73 -8.65
C TYR A 26 0.70 -0.43 -9.41
N ARG A 27 1.16 -0.68 -10.63
CA ARG A 27 0.73 -1.81 -11.46
C ARG A 27 1.90 -2.75 -11.72
N VAL A 28 1.67 -4.04 -11.50
CA VAL A 28 2.58 -5.11 -11.90
C VAL A 28 2.10 -5.64 -13.24
N ILE A 29 2.99 -5.76 -14.22
CA ILE A 29 2.71 -6.30 -15.55
C ILE A 29 3.66 -7.47 -15.77
N ASP A 30 3.14 -8.63 -16.16
CA ASP A 30 3.95 -9.81 -16.47
C ASP A 30 4.42 -9.84 -17.94
N ASP A 31 5.16 -10.89 -18.30
CA ASP A 31 5.67 -11.10 -19.66
C ASP A 31 4.59 -11.48 -20.68
N HIS A 32 3.38 -11.83 -20.22
CA HIS A 32 2.20 -12.11 -21.04
C HIS A 32 1.30 -10.89 -21.22
N GLY A 33 1.59 -9.77 -20.54
CA GLY A 33 0.79 -8.55 -20.56
C GLY A 33 -0.43 -8.59 -19.63
N GLU A 34 -0.55 -9.60 -18.78
CA GLU A 34 -1.49 -9.59 -17.66
C GLU A 34 -1.01 -8.57 -16.62
N HIS A 35 -1.95 -7.94 -15.92
CA HIS A 35 -1.60 -6.98 -14.89
C HIS A 35 -2.39 -7.17 -13.60
N ILE A 36 -1.74 -6.76 -12.50
CA ILE A 36 -2.35 -6.63 -11.19
C ILE A 36 -2.21 -5.17 -10.76
N ASP A 37 -3.35 -4.57 -10.43
CA ASP A 37 -3.42 -3.26 -9.81
C ASP A 37 -3.27 -3.41 -8.30
N VAL A 38 -2.17 -2.89 -7.76
CA VAL A 38 -1.93 -2.90 -6.32
C VAL A 38 -2.51 -1.64 -5.72
N THR A 39 -3.57 -1.80 -4.92
CA THR A 39 -4.29 -0.70 -4.29
C THR A 39 -4.02 -0.67 -2.78
N SER A 40 -4.55 0.34 -2.10
CA SER A 40 -4.52 0.42 -0.64
C SER A 40 -5.69 -0.33 0.04
N ASP A 41 -6.57 -0.96 -0.74
CA ASP A 41 -7.68 -1.77 -0.23
C ASP A 41 -7.18 -3.18 0.11
N ILE A 42 -6.87 -3.39 1.39
CA ILE A 42 -6.28 -4.64 1.89
C ILE A 42 -7.21 -5.82 1.68
N ASP A 43 -8.53 -5.63 1.76
CA ASP A 43 -9.48 -6.72 1.59
C ASP A 43 -9.58 -7.14 0.13
N ALA A 44 -9.66 -6.18 -0.80
CA ALA A 44 -9.59 -6.47 -2.23
C ALA A 44 -8.27 -7.14 -2.63
N MET A 45 -7.14 -6.71 -2.06
CA MET A 45 -5.85 -7.34 -2.31
C MET A 45 -5.77 -8.75 -1.72
N ALA A 46 -6.33 -8.98 -0.53
CA ALA A 46 -6.33 -10.31 0.07
C ALA A 46 -7.20 -11.31 -0.71
N GLU A 47 -8.35 -10.88 -1.24
CA GLU A 47 -9.17 -11.69 -2.14
C GLU A 47 -8.43 -12.01 -3.45
N LEU A 48 -7.74 -11.03 -4.03
CA LEU A 48 -6.93 -11.23 -5.23
C LEU A 48 -5.81 -12.25 -4.98
N PHE A 49 -5.09 -12.15 -3.87
CA PHE A 49 -4.03 -13.09 -3.52
C PHE A 49 -4.59 -14.51 -3.28
N GLU A 50 -5.70 -14.64 -2.55
CA GLU A 50 -6.35 -15.92 -2.30
C GLU A 50 -6.79 -16.61 -3.61
N SER A 51 -7.23 -15.83 -4.61
CA SER A 51 -7.61 -16.37 -5.92
C SER A 51 -6.43 -16.97 -6.71
N ARG A 52 -5.19 -16.61 -6.35
CA ARG A 52 -3.96 -17.08 -7.02
C ARG A 52 -3.34 -18.27 -6.30
N GLU A 53 -3.29 -18.23 -4.97
CA GLU A 53 -2.76 -19.31 -4.15
C GLU A 53 -3.59 -19.45 -2.86
N PRO A 54 -4.03 -20.67 -2.51
CA PRO A 54 -4.70 -20.90 -1.23
C PRO A 54 -3.89 -20.37 -0.04
N ASP A 55 -4.55 -19.74 0.91
CA ASP A 55 -3.97 -19.14 2.13
C ASP A 55 -3.11 -17.87 1.90
N ALA A 56 -2.95 -17.41 0.66
CA ALA A 56 -2.19 -16.20 0.38
C ALA A 56 -2.88 -14.93 0.89
N GLY A 57 -4.21 -14.88 0.94
CA GLY A 57 -4.94 -13.74 1.50
C GLY A 57 -4.71 -13.58 3.01
N THR A 58 -4.66 -14.70 3.74
CA THR A 58 -4.34 -14.72 5.18
C THR A 58 -2.92 -14.24 5.43
N LYS A 59 -1.95 -14.74 4.66
CA LYS A 59 -0.54 -14.34 4.76
C LYS A 59 -0.35 -12.84 4.48
N LEU A 60 -1.06 -12.30 3.49
CA LEU A 60 -1.02 -10.87 3.19
C LEU A 60 -1.50 -10.04 4.39
N ARG A 61 -2.66 -10.37 4.97
CA ARG A 61 -3.18 -9.66 6.15
C ARG A 61 -2.20 -9.71 7.32
N ALA A 62 -1.66 -10.89 7.63
CA ALA A 62 -0.67 -11.04 8.69
C ALA A 62 0.59 -10.19 8.46
N TYR A 63 1.04 -10.09 7.21
CA TYR A 63 2.17 -9.23 6.86
C TYR A 63 1.85 -7.74 7.07
N ILE A 64 0.71 -7.26 6.59
CA ILE A 64 0.30 -5.86 6.74
C ILE A 64 0.07 -5.48 8.22
N ASP A 65 -0.53 -6.38 9.00
CA ASP A 65 -0.68 -6.21 10.45
C ASP A 65 0.68 -6.09 11.15
N SER A 66 1.68 -6.88 10.74
CA SER A 66 3.03 -6.76 11.30
C SER A 66 3.70 -5.43 10.94
N ALA A 67 3.37 -4.86 9.77
CA ALA A 67 3.95 -3.60 9.30
C ALA A 67 3.36 -2.37 10.00
N THR A 68 2.16 -2.46 10.57
CA THR A 68 1.52 -1.38 11.32
C THR A 68 1.94 -1.32 12.80
N GLN A 69 2.74 -2.28 13.28
CA GLN A 69 3.24 -2.32 14.66
C GLN A 69 4.52 -1.48 14.92
N VAL A 70 4.78 -0.44 14.12
CA VAL A 70 6.01 0.40 14.20
C VAL A 70 5.74 1.82 14.68
#